data_AF-A0A0S2LPI5-F1
#
_entry.id   AF-A0A0S2LPI5-F1
#
_cell.length_a   1.000
_cell.length_b   1.000
_cell.length_c   1.000
_cell.angle_alpha   90.00
_cell.angle_beta   90.00
_cell.angle_gamma   90.00
#
_symmetry.space_group_name_H-M   'P 1'
#
loop_
_entity.id
_entity.type
_entity.pdbx_description
1 polymer ?
#
loop_
_entity_poly.entity_id
_entity_poly.type
_entity_poly.pdbx_seq_one_letter_code
_entity_poly.pdbx_strand_id
1 'polypeptide(L)'
;MRFNFRCVVTGETANLVCHHLNSWDWCITVEGRYDINNGVVVTKEIHDKFHKVYGGGQNTPSQFNDFLKKNYNLTENSWQHGNHEPSLTTEKLQERRLTQAQQLHESLLKLIKSRNHVLVSGVYENSTSIIEVRCLIHNPLSPEEEDDISSSKVNQKEGKESVVRIITHKTTATNYKKSKTGMPCCGRAIQSQVTAYHNTL
;
A
#
# COMPACT_ATOMS: atom_id res chain seq x y z
N MET A 1 18.50 2.20 -7.42
CA MET A 1 19.04 3.41 -8.09
C MET A 1 19.86 4.17 -7.06
N ARG A 2 21.15 4.44 -7.29
CA ARG A 2 22.14 4.80 -6.24
C ARG A 2 21.78 6.01 -5.36
N PHE A 3 21.04 6.96 -5.90
CA PHE A 3 20.72 8.22 -5.22
C PHE A 3 19.22 8.43 -4.95
N ASN A 4 18.37 7.41 -5.13
CA ASN A 4 16.92 7.50 -4.90
C ASN A 4 16.25 8.74 -5.53
N PHE A 5 16.70 9.17 -6.72
CA PHE A 5 16.27 10.43 -7.37
C PHE A 5 16.36 11.65 -6.45
N ARG A 6 17.46 11.77 -5.70
CA ARG A 6 17.73 12.89 -4.82
C ARG A 6 19.10 13.49 -5.09
N CYS A 7 19.19 14.81 -4.94
CA CYS A 7 20.47 15.50 -4.93
C CYS A 7 21.32 14.98 -3.76
N VAL A 8 22.58 14.63 -4.04
CA VAL A 8 23.50 14.11 -3.02
C VAL A 8 23.93 15.15 -1.99
N VAL A 9 23.74 16.45 -2.29
CA VAL A 9 24.13 17.57 -1.43
C VAL A 9 22.95 18.06 -0.59
N THR A 10 21.78 18.26 -1.21
CA THR A 10 20.61 18.88 -0.55
C THR A 10 19.50 17.90 -0.22
N GLY A 11 19.48 16.71 -0.82
CA GLY A 11 18.40 15.74 -0.68
C GLY A 11 17.12 16.07 -1.46
N GLU A 12 17.11 17.17 -2.22
CA GLU A 12 15.99 17.59 -3.08
C GLU A 12 15.69 16.58 -4.18
N THR A 13 14.44 16.51 -4.62
CA THR A 13 13.95 15.57 -5.65
C THR A 13 13.62 16.25 -6.98
N ALA A 14 13.75 17.57 -7.08
CA ALA A 14 13.39 18.36 -8.25
C ALA A 14 14.63 19.02 -8.90
N ASN A 15 14.52 19.37 -10.19
CA ASN A 15 15.56 20.05 -10.96
C ASN A 15 16.92 19.33 -10.89
N LEU A 16 16.88 18.01 -10.93
CA LEU A 16 18.06 17.16 -10.83
C LEU A 16 18.75 17.00 -12.17
N VAL A 17 20.08 17.00 -12.13
CA VAL A 17 20.96 16.73 -13.26
C VAL A 17 22.04 15.74 -12.84
N CYS A 18 22.52 14.97 -13.82
CA CYS A 18 23.70 14.12 -13.62
C CYS A 18 24.96 14.96 -13.85
N HIS A 19 25.85 14.99 -12.87
CA HIS A 19 27.20 15.52 -13.03
C HIS A 19 28.17 14.36 -13.22
N HIS A 20 28.98 14.41 -14.27
CA HIS A 20 30.07 13.45 -14.46
C HIS A 20 31.31 13.95 -13.72
N LEU A 21 31.85 13.14 -12.81
CA LEU A 21 33.00 13.51 -11.97
C LEU A 21 34.29 13.61 -12.77
N ASN A 22 34.52 12.66 -13.69
CA ASN A 22 35.50 12.80 -14.75
C ASN A 22 34.79 13.35 -15.98
N SER A 23 35.18 14.56 -16.43
CA SER A 23 34.54 15.21 -17.57
C SER A 23 34.61 14.37 -18.85
N TRP A 24 33.59 14.60 -19.69
CA TRP A 24 33.37 13.88 -20.94
C TRP A 24 34.53 13.99 -21.95
N ASP A 25 35.24 15.11 -21.92
CA ASP A 25 36.33 15.47 -22.82
C ASP A 25 37.62 14.68 -22.58
N TRP A 26 37.87 14.21 -21.35
CA TRP A 26 39.08 13.45 -21.01
C TRP A 26 38.80 12.07 -20.42
N CYS A 27 37.54 11.68 -20.26
CA CYS A 27 37.18 10.30 -19.94
C CYS A 27 37.72 9.37 -21.03
N ILE A 28 38.81 8.67 -20.70
CA ILE A 28 39.70 7.94 -21.63
C ILE A 28 38.95 6.81 -22.36
N THR A 29 37.92 6.25 -21.74
CA THR A 29 37.12 5.15 -22.29
C THR A 29 35.68 5.60 -22.52
N VAL A 30 35.07 5.16 -23.62
CA VAL A 30 33.65 5.43 -23.91
C VAL A 30 32.77 4.80 -22.83
N GLU A 31 33.22 3.68 -22.28
CA GLU A 31 32.58 2.95 -21.18
C GLU A 31 32.55 3.78 -19.89
N GLY A 32 33.62 4.53 -19.58
CA GLY A 32 33.70 5.38 -18.39
C GLY A 32 32.70 6.54 -18.39
N ARG A 33 32.21 6.92 -19.57
CA ARG A 33 31.16 7.95 -19.71
C ARG A 33 29.78 7.45 -19.23
N TYR A 34 29.56 6.14 -19.25
CA TYR A 34 28.33 5.50 -18.80
C TYR A 34 28.49 4.79 -17.45
N ASP A 35 29.68 4.85 -16.85
CA ASP A 35 29.91 4.27 -15.53
C ASP A 35 29.08 5.02 -14.48
N ILE A 36 28.19 4.27 -13.81
CA ILE A 36 27.34 4.76 -12.72
C ILE A 36 28.19 5.28 -11.55
N ASN A 37 29.46 4.88 -11.44
CA ASN A 37 30.41 5.39 -10.46
C ASN A 37 31.07 6.71 -10.85
N ASN A 38 31.02 7.07 -12.12
CA ASN A 38 31.51 8.34 -12.63
C ASN A 38 30.43 9.45 -12.61
N GLY A 39 29.20 9.13 -12.21
CA GLY A 39 28.09 10.07 -12.14
C GLY A 39 27.58 10.32 -10.73
N VAL A 40 27.20 11.57 -10.44
CA VAL A 40 26.50 11.96 -9.20
C VAL A 40 25.26 12.79 -9.54
N VAL A 41 24.21 12.63 -8.74
CA VAL A 41 22.97 13.38 -8.92
C VAL A 41 23.03 14.65 -8.07
N VAL A 42 22.94 15.81 -8.70
CA VAL A 42 22.91 17.13 -8.04
C VAL A 42 21.76 17.97 -8.57
N THR A 43 21.39 19.05 -7.89
CA THR A 43 20.48 20.03 -8.48
C THR A 43 21.20 20.82 -9.59
N LYS A 44 20.43 21.34 -10.55
CA LYS A 44 20.95 22.20 -11.62
C LYS A 44 21.72 23.40 -11.08
N GLU A 45 21.25 24.00 -9.99
CA GLU A 45 21.94 25.12 -9.35
C GLU A 45 23.35 24.74 -8.86
N ILE A 46 23.47 23.59 -8.20
CA ILE A 46 24.76 23.10 -7.69
C ILE A 46 25.70 22.74 -8.84
N HIS A 47 25.15 22.10 -9.87
CA HIS A 47 25.88 21.79 -11.11
C HIS A 47 26.44 23.06 -11.77
N ASP A 48 25.60 24.09 -11.94
CA ASP A 48 26.00 25.35 -12.56
C ASP A 48 27.02 26.10 -11.69
N LYS A 49 26.87 26.07 -10.35
CA LYS A 49 27.85 26.64 -9.41
C LYS A 49 29.20 25.94 -9.49
N PHE A 50 29.21 24.61 -9.60
CA PHE A 50 30.45 23.85 -9.74
C PHE A 50 31.20 24.28 -11.02
N HIS A 51 30.50 24.29 -12.16
CA HIS A 51 31.11 24.68 -13.43
C HIS A 51 31.48 26.17 -13.51
N LYS A 52 30.84 27.03 -12.72
CA LYS A 52 31.27 28.43 -12.56
C LYS A 52 32.64 28.55 -11.86
N VAL A 53 32.97 27.62 -10.97
CA VAL A 53 34.24 27.62 -10.21
C VAL A 53 35.35 26.90 -10.97
N TYR A 54 35.06 25.73 -11.55
CA TYR A 54 36.07 24.83 -12.12
C TYR A 54 36.01 24.70 -13.66
N GLY A 55 35.06 25.36 -14.33
CA GLY A 55 34.86 25.24 -15.77
C GLY A 55 34.09 23.98 -16.18
N GLY A 56 33.78 23.86 -17.48
CA GLY A 56 32.94 22.78 -18.05
C GLY A 56 33.67 21.52 -18.53
N GLY A 57 35.01 21.47 -18.45
CA GLY A 57 35.83 20.37 -18.97
C GLY A 57 37.00 20.08 -18.05
N GLN A 58 37.66 18.93 -18.26
CA GLN A 58 38.78 18.47 -17.45
C GLN A 58 38.49 18.38 -15.93
N ASN A 59 37.23 18.18 -15.55
CA ASN A 59 36.84 18.05 -14.15
C ASN A 59 37.26 16.70 -13.59
N THR A 60 37.62 16.70 -12.30
CA THR A 60 38.07 15.50 -11.57
C THR A 60 37.25 15.29 -10.29
N PRO A 61 37.16 14.04 -9.78
CA PRO A 61 36.52 13.75 -8.50
C PRO A 61 37.09 14.58 -7.33
N SER A 62 38.39 14.89 -7.35
CA SER A 62 39.04 15.74 -6.36
C SER A 62 38.52 17.18 -6.39
N GLN A 63 38.31 17.77 -7.57
CA GLN A 63 37.71 19.10 -7.68
C GLN A 63 36.28 19.12 -7.14
N PHE A 64 35.51 18.07 -7.40
CA PHE A 64 34.15 17.95 -6.87
C PHE A 64 34.16 17.81 -5.33
N ASN A 65 35.05 16.98 -4.77
CA ASN A 65 35.26 16.88 -3.32
C ASN A 65 35.65 18.24 -2.70
N ASP A 66 36.59 18.96 -3.31
CA ASP A 66 37.01 20.29 -2.87
C ASP A 66 35.85 21.29 -2.90
N PHE A 67 35.05 21.27 -3.96
CA PHE A 67 33.86 22.11 -4.08
C PHE A 67 32.86 21.84 -2.95
N LEU A 68 32.56 20.57 -2.70
CA LEU A 68 31.64 20.18 -1.64
C LEU A 68 32.14 20.56 -0.25
N LYS A 69 33.43 20.36 0.02
CA LYS A 69 34.07 20.74 1.28
C LYS A 69 34.01 22.24 1.51
N LYS A 70 34.32 23.05 0.50
CA LYS A 70 34.35 24.53 0.61
C LYS A 70 32.97 25.17 0.73
N ASN A 71 31.95 24.62 0.07
CA ASN A 71 30.64 25.26 -0.06
C ASN A 71 29.56 24.64 0.83
N TYR A 72 29.72 23.38 1.24
CA TYR A 72 28.67 22.62 1.94
C TYR A 72 29.18 21.87 3.19
N ASN A 73 30.45 22.04 3.58
CA ASN A 73 31.07 21.37 4.74
C ASN A 73 30.95 19.83 4.72
N LEU A 74 30.91 19.22 3.54
CA LEU A 74 30.84 17.77 3.38
C LEU A 74 32.26 17.15 3.42
N THR A 75 32.37 15.97 4.03
CA THR A 75 33.61 15.20 4.11
C THR A 75 33.93 14.48 2.79
N GLU A 76 35.19 14.13 2.56
CA GLU A 76 35.60 13.36 1.38
C GLU A 76 34.75 12.09 1.22
N ASN A 77 34.29 11.85 -0.02
CA ASN A 77 33.54 10.66 -0.41
C ASN A 77 32.17 10.45 0.28
N SER A 78 31.63 11.47 0.99
CA SER A 78 30.29 11.38 1.59
C SER A 78 29.20 11.11 0.55
N TRP A 79 29.40 11.57 -0.68
CA TRP A 79 28.51 11.34 -1.81
C TRP A 79 28.62 9.93 -2.42
N GLN A 80 29.67 9.16 -2.13
CA GLN A 80 29.83 7.82 -2.72
C GLN A 80 28.84 6.82 -2.14
N HIS A 81 28.38 7.04 -0.90
CA HIS A 81 27.59 6.06 -0.15
C HIS A 81 26.08 6.24 -0.33
N GLY A 82 25.66 7.20 -1.18
CA GLY A 82 24.24 7.48 -1.45
C GLY A 82 23.49 7.97 -0.21
N ASN A 83 22.36 8.64 -0.42
CA ASN A 83 21.41 8.87 0.67
C ASN A 83 20.66 7.56 0.89
N HIS A 84 21.35 6.60 1.50
CA HIS A 84 20.91 5.22 1.66
C HIS A 84 19.89 5.14 2.80
N GLU A 85 18.76 5.85 2.65
CA GLU A 85 17.54 5.34 3.25
C GLU A 85 17.35 3.95 2.62
N PRO A 86 17.38 2.86 3.40
CA PRO A 86 17.33 1.52 2.83
C PRO A 86 16.04 1.40 2.04
N SER A 87 16.17 1.32 0.72
CA SER A 87 15.08 0.97 -0.18
C SER A 87 14.40 -0.26 0.42
N LEU A 88 13.10 -0.15 0.71
CA LEU A 88 12.33 -1.29 1.21
C LEU A 88 12.56 -2.46 0.25
N THR A 89 13.07 -3.56 0.79
CA THR A 89 13.31 -4.76 -0.02
C THR A 89 11.99 -5.28 -0.55
N THR A 90 12.04 -6.05 -1.62
CA THR A 90 10.86 -6.71 -2.21
C THR A 90 10.07 -7.50 -1.17
N GLU A 91 10.77 -8.13 -0.23
CA GLU A 91 10.21 -8.92 0.86
C GLU A 91 9.46 -8.01 1.84
N LYS A 92 10.08 -6.91 2.29
CA LYS A 92 9.42 -5.94 3.18
C LYS A 92 8.19 -5.29 2.54
N LEU A 93 8.20 -5.09 1.22
CA LEU A 93 7.02 -4.59 0.49
C LEU A 93 5.90 -5.64 0.43
N GLN A 94 6.26 -6.91 0.20
CA GLN A 94 5.30 -8.02 0.23
C GLN A 94 4.69 -8.20 1.62
N GLU A 95 5.51 -8.19 2.67
CA GLU A 95 5.07 -8.25 4.07
C GLU A 95 4.05 -7.15 4.38
N ARG A 96 4.35 -5.89 4.04
CA ARG A 96 3.41 -4.77 4.25
C ARG A 96 2.08 -4.96 3.53
N ARG A 97 2.11 -5.46 2.29
CA ARG A 97 0.89 -5.75 1.52
C ARG A 97 0.06 -6.86 2.16
N LEU A 98 0.71 -7.93 2.62
CA LEU A 98 0.05 -9.04 3.32
C LEU A 98 -0.58 -8.55 4.62
N THR A 99 0.14 -7.77 5.43
CA THR A 99 -0.39 -7.17 6.66
C THR A 99 -1.59 -6.27 6.39
N GLN A 100 -1.54 -5.44 5.34
CA GLN A 100 -2.65 -4.57 4.98
C GLN A 100 -3.89 -5.36 4.53
N ALA A 101 -3.71 -6.43 3.75
CA ALA A 101 -4.80 -7.31 3.34
C ALA A 101 -5.47 -7.99 4.54
N GLN A 102 -4.68 -8.49 5.49
CA GLN A 102 -5.16 -9.09 6.74
C GLN A 102 -5.98 -8.08 7.56
N GLN A 103 -5.44 -6.87 7.77
CA GLN A 103 -6.14 -5.81 8.50
C GLN A 103 -7.49 -5.44 7.86
N LEU A 104 -7.56 -5.38 6.53
CA LEU A 104 -8.80 -5.09 5.80
C LEU A 104 -9.83 -6.22 5.91
N HIS A 105 -9.37 -7.47 5.92
CA HIS A 105 -10.23 -8.64 6.15
C HIS A 105 -10.80 -8.65 7.57
N GLU A 106 -9.95 -8.47 8.58
CA GLU A 106 -10.37 -8.38 9.99
C GLU A 106 -11.36 -7.23 10.23
N SER A 107 -11.10 -6.07 9.62
CA SER A 107 -12.00 -4.92 9.69
C SER A 107 -13.39 -5.25 9.12
N LEU A 108 -13.45 -5.97 7.99
CA LEU A 108 -14.72 -6.43 7.42
C LEU A 108 -15.45 -7.40 8.37
N LEU A 109 -14.75 -8.38 8.94
CA LEU A 109 -15.34 -9.33 9.89
C LEU A 109 -15.91 -8.62 11.13
N LYS A 110 -15.17 -7.66 11.69
CA LYS A 110 -15.63 -6.83 12.82
C LYS A 110 -16.91 -6.05 12.45
N LEU A 111 -16.97 -5.48 11.25
CA LEU A 111 -18.16 -4.78 10.76
C LEU A 111 -19.36 -5.71 10.55
N ILE A 112 -19.12 -6.92 10.04
CA ILE A 112 -20.18 -7.93 9.88
C ILE A 112 -20.75 -8.29 11.25
N LYS A 113 -19.87 -8.60 12.21
CA LYS A 113 -20.27 -8.96 13.58
C LYS A 113 -21.00 -7.82 14.29
N SER A 114 -20.54 -6.56 14.16
CA SER A 114 -21.18 -5.42 14.82
C SER A 114 -22.60 -5.13 14.33
N ARG A 115 -22.98 -5.68 13.16
CA ARG A 115 -24.33 -5.59 12.60
C ARG A 115 -25.20 -6.83 12.91
N ASN A 116 -24.77 -7.70 13.84
CA ASN A 116 -25.40 -8.98 14.15
C ASN A 116 -25.58 -9.87 12.92
N HIS A 117 -24.56 -9.86 12.07
CA HIS A 117 -24.46 -10.71 10.90
C HIS A 117 -23.29 -11.68 11.05
N VAL A 118 -23.30 -12.75 10.26
CA VAL A 118 -22.22 -13.73 10.18
C VAL A 118 -21.80 -13.93 8.73
N LEU A 119 -20.48 -14.02 8.49
CA LEU A 119 -19.95 -14.37 7.18
C LEU A 119 -20.11 -15.87 6.99
N VAL A 120 -20.88 -16.27 5.97
CA VAL A 120 -21.12 -17.68 5.64
C VAL A 120 -20.06 -18.19 4.67
N SER A 121 -19.72 -17.38 3.66
CA SER A 121 -18.71 -17.74 2.66
C SER A 121 -18.04 -16.50 2.05
N GLY A 122 -16.85 -16.70 1.47
CA GLY A 122 -16.07 -15.68 0.79
C GLY A 122 -14.84 -15.21 1.56
N VAL A 123 -13.78 -14.85 0.82
CA VAL A 123 -12.54 -14.29 1.37
C VAL A 123 -12.40 -12.85 0.88
N TYR A 124 -11.94 -11.95 1.75
CA TYR A 124 -11.67 -10.58 1.34
C TYR A 124 -10.29 -10.49 0.70
N GLU A 125 -10.25 -10.32 -0.61
CA GLU A 125 -9.03 -10.04 -1.37
C GLU A 125 -8.96 -8.57 -1.75
N ASN A 126 -10.11 -7.98 -2.10
CA ASN A 126 -10.23 -6.59 -2.52
C ASN A 126 -11.66 -6.07 -2.31
N SER A 127 -11.89 -4.82 -2.71
CA SER A 127 -13.18 -4.13 -2.64
C SER A 127 -14.32 -4.84 -3.38
N THR A 128 -14.01 -5.59 -4.43
CA THR A 128 -14.98 -6.31 -5.28
C THR A 128 -15.19 -7.77 -4.88
N SER A 129 -14.44 -8.28 -3.89
CA SER A 129 -14.60 -9.64 -3.39
C SER A 129 -16.06 -9.91 -3.01
N ILE A 130 -16.57 -11.03 -3.51
CA ILE A 130 -17.93 -11.48 -3.26
C ILE A 130 -17.95 -12.21 -1.92
N ILE A 131 -18.88 -11.77 -1.06
CA ILE A 131 -19.10 -12.32 0.26
C ILE A 131 -20.56 -12.74 0.39
N GLU A 132 -20.78 -13.76 1.20
CA GLU A 132 -22.11 -14.24 1.54
C GLU A 132 -22.32 -14.07 3.04
N VAL A 133 -23.38 -13.36 3.39
CA VAL A 133 -23.63 -12.94 4.77
C VAL A 133 -25.02 -13.41 5.20
N ARG A 134 -25.16 -13.89 6.44
CA ARG A 134 -26.43 -14.24 7.08
C ARG A 134 -26.72 -13.24 8.20
N CYS A 135 -28.01 -12.92 8.37
CA CYS A 135 -28.47 -12.03 9.45
C CYS A 135 -28.92 -12.86 10.65
N LEU A 136 -28.34 -12.64 11.82
CA LEU A 136 -28.73 -13.36 13.05
C LEU A 136 -29.98 -12.80 13.72
N ILE A 137 -30.37 -11.55 13.40
CA ILE A 137 -31.59 -10.93 13.94
C ILE A 137 -32.84 -11.55 13.31
N HIS A 138 -32.83 -11.69 11.99
CA HIS A 138 -34.01 -12.13 11.21
C HIS A 138 -33.95 -13.60 10.80
N ASN A 139 -32.80 -14.25 10.96
CA ASN A 139 -32.59 -15.66 10.68
C ASN A 139 -31.58 -16.25 11.68
N PRO A 140 -31.96 -16.35 12.97
CA PRO A 140 -31.08 -16.86 14.03
C PRO A 140 -30.59 -18.26 13.69
N LEU A 141 -29.46 -18.64 14.28
CA LEU A 141 -28.92 -19.99 14.16
C LEU A 141 -29.80 -20.94 14.98
N SER A 142 -30.01 -22.16 14.48
CA SER A 142 -30.56 -23.20 15.33
C SER A 142 -29.52 -23.61 16.39
N PRO A 143 -29.93 -24.18 17.54
CA PRO A 143 -29.00 -24.67 18.56
C PRO A 143 -27.98 -25.69 18.02
N GLU A 144 -28.31 -26.41 16.95
CA GLU A 144 -27.43 -27.38 16.29
C GLU A 144 -26.37 -26.70 15.38
N GLU A 145 -26.65 -25.49 14.88
CA GLU A 145 -25.73 -24.72 14.03
C GLU A 145 -24.72 -23.87 14.82
N GLU A 146 -24.95 -23.63 16.12
CA GLU A 146 -24.06 -22.81 16.95
C GLU A 146 -22.71 -23.50 17.26
N ASP A 147 -22.71 -24.84 17.36
CA ASP A 147 -21.51 -25.62 17.69
C ASP A 147 -20.51 -25.72 16.51
N ASP A 148 -21.01 -25.76 15.27
CA ASP A 148 -20.20 -25.92 14.05
C ASP A 148 -19.47 -24.64 13.62
N ILE A 149 -19.91 -23.45 14.06
CA ILE A 149 -19.27 -22.18 13.69
C ILE A 149 -17.99 -21.92 14.49
N SER A 150 -17.77 -22.60 15.62
CA SER A 150 -16.51 -22.49 16.39
C SER A 150 -15.38 -23.37 15.85
N SER A 151 -15.69 -24.33 14.98
CA SER A 151 -14.75 -25.31 14.44
C SER A 151 -14.78 -25.25 12.92
N SER A 152 -13.86 -24.52 12.29
CA SER A 152 -13.75 -24.40 10.83
C SER A 152 -13.51 -25.74 10.12
N LYS A 153 -14.57 -26.53 9.93
CA LYS A 153 -14.64 -27.72 9.08
C LYS A 153 -16.05 -27.82 8.47
N VAL A 154 -16.18 -27.31 7.24
CA VAL A 154 -17.35 -27.58 6.40
C VAL A 154 -17.25 -29.03 5.92
N ASN A 155 -17.99 -29.94 6.54
CA ASN A 155 -18.20 -31.29 6.01
C ASN A 155 -19.62 -31.38 5.42
N GLN A 156 -19.67 -31.75 4.13
CA GLN A 156 -20.90 -32.12 3.46
C GLN A 156 -21.49 -33.36 4.15
N LYS A 157 -22.71 -33.25 4.67
CA LYS A 157 -23.55 -34.41 5.00
C LYS A 157 -24.87 -34.31 4.25
N GLU A 158 -25.08 -35.25 3.35
CA GLU A 158 -26.35 -35.53 2.71
C GLU A 158 -27.25 -36.31 3.69
N GLY A 159 -28.52 -35.92 3.80
CA GLY A 159 -29.58 -36.80 4.33
C GLY A 159 -30.62 -36.15 5.25
N LYS A 160 -31.86 -36.08 4.73
CA LYS A 160 -33.18 -35.92 5.41
C LYS A 160 -33.65 -34.49 5.77
N GLU A 161 -34.12 -33.87 4.69
CA GLU A 161 -35.22 -32.91 4.50
C GLU A 161 -36.15 -32.58 5.69
N SER A 162 -35.79 -31.54 6.44
CA SER A 162 -36.71 -30.42 6.70
C SER A 162 -35.97 -29.15 6.27
N VAL A 163 -36.25 -28.65 5.07
CA VAL A 163 -35.45 -27.59 4.43
C VAL A 163 -35.81 -26.25 5.05
N VAL A 164 -35.21 -25.91 6.20
CA VAL A 164 -35.14 -24.53 6.66
C VAL A 164 -34.29 -23.78 5.63
N ARG A 165 -34.93 -22.99 4.77
CA ARG A 165 -34.22 -22.18 3.77
C ARG A 165 -33.34 -21.17 4.51
N ILE A 166 -32.04 -21.43 4.59
CA ILE A 166 -31.06 -20.50 5.14
C ILE A 166 -31.07 -19.25 4.25
N ILE A 167 -31.56 -18.13 4.77
CA ILE A 167 -31.59 -16.87 4.02
C ILE A 167 -30.21 -16.21 4.13
N THR A 168 -29.40 -16.39 3.10
CA THR A 168 -28.14 -15.67 2.92
C THR A 168 -28.29 -14.52 1.92
N HIS A 169 -27.35 -13.57 1.96
CA HIS A 169 -27.26 -12.50 0.97
C HIS A 169 -25.85 -12.43 0.40
N LYS A 170 -25.75 -12.65 -0.91
CA LYS A 170 -24.52 -12.51 -1.69
C LYS A 170 -24.35 -11.06 -2.14
N THR A 171 -23.22 -10.45 -1.83
CA THR A 171 -22.89 -9.06 -2.16
C THR A 171 -21.39 -8.86 -2.29
N THR A 172 -20.95 -7.68 -2.74
CA THR A 172 -19.52 -7.34 -2.69
C THR A 172 -19.16 -6.77 -1.32
N ALA A 173 -17.91 -6.93 -0.90
CA ALA A 173 -17.42 -6.35 0.35
C ALA A 173 -17.62 -4.82 0.39
N THR A 174 -17.45 -4.12 -0.74
CA THR A 174 -17.71 -2.68 -0.82
C THR A 174 -19.17 -2.33 -0.66
N ASN A 175 -20.08 -3.04 -1.33
CA ASN A 175 -21.51 -2.78 -1.21
C ASN A 175 -21.98 -3.03 0.22
N TYR A 176 -21.48 -4.08 0.86
CA TYR A 176 -21.74 -4.35 2.27
C TYR A 176 -21.25 -3.22 3.18
N LYS A 177 -20.00 -2.77 3.01
CA LYS A 177 -19.40 -1.67 3.79
C LYS A 177 -20.19 -0.38 3.64
N LYS A 178 -20.60 -0.03 2.41
CA LYS A 178 -21.38 1.19 2.10
C LYS A 178 -22.82 1.13 2.60
N SER A 179 -23.42 -0.05 2.64
CA SER A 179 -24.78 -0.22 3.16
C SER A 179 -24.85 0.15 4.65
N LYS A 180 -25.80 1.01 5.03
CA LYS A 180 -26.00 1.40 6.44
C LYS A 180 -26.35 0.20 7.31
N THR A 181 -27.22 -0.68 6.80
CA THR A 181 -27.73 -1.84 7.51
C THR A 181 -26.99 -3.12 7.16
N GLY A 182 -26.10 -3.11 6.16
CA GLY A 182 -25.38 -4.30 5.66
C GLY A 182 -26.23 -5.24 4.82
N MET A 183 -27.46 -5.56 5.25
CA MET A 183 -28.35 -6.52 4.59
C MET A 183 -29.73 -5.94 4.24
N PRO A 184 -30.38 -6.43 3.15
CA PRO A 184 -31.72 -5.99 2.76
C PRO A 184 -32.81 -6.26 3.80
N CYS A 185 -32.74 -7.39 4.53
CA CYS A 185 -33.72 -7.72 5.57
C CYS A 185 -33.73 -6.65 6.68
N CYS A 186 -32.56 -6.24 7.18
CA CYS A 186 -32.42 -5.18 8.17
C CYS A 186 -32.88 -3.82 7.64
N GLY A 187 -32.61 -3.52 6.37
CA GLY A 187 -33.10 -2.30 5.72
C GLY A 187 -34.63 -2.24 5.67
N ARG A 188 -35.27 -3.34 5.26
CA ARG A 188 -36.73 -3.45 5.22
C ARG A 188 -37.37 -3.36 6.60
N ALA A 189 -36.79 -4.02 7.61
CA ALA A 189 -37.31 -3.96 8.98
C ALA A 189 -37.36 -2.53 9.53
N ILE A 190 -36.31 -1.73 9.31
CA ILE A 190 -36.28 -0.32 9.71
C ILE A 190 -37.33 0.49 8.96
N GLN A 191 -37.45 0.32 7.64
CA GLN A 191 -38.46 1.03 6.84
C GLN A 191 -39.88 0.71 7.31
N SER A 192 -40.18 -0.55 7.62
CA SER A 192 -41.47 -0.96 8.17
C SER A 192 -41.76 -0.31 9.52
N GLN A 193 -40.78 -0.24 10.43
CA GLN A 193 -40.93 0.41 11.73
C GLN A 193 -41.20 1.92 11.58
N VAL A 194 -40.45 2.60 10.71
CA VAL A 194 -40.66 4.04 10.44
C VAL A 194 -42.04 4.30 9.86
N THR A 195 -42.48 3.46 8.91
CA THR A 195 -43.80 3.55 8.30
C THR A 195 -44.91 3.34 9.34
N ALA A 196 -44.74 2.33 10.21
CA ALA A 196 -45.70 2.07 11.28
C ALA A 196 -45.81 3.25 12.26
N TYR A 197 -44.69 3.86 12.65
CA TYR A 197 -44.68 5.05 13.51
C TYR A 197 -45.43 6.24 12.88
N HIS A 198 -45.19 6.52 11.59
CA HIS A 198 -45.89 7.60 10.88
C HIS A 198 -47.39 7.36 10.73
N ASN A 199 -47.83 6.10 10.59
CA ASN A 199 -49.25 5.76 10.51
C ASN A 199 -49.99 5.87 11.86
N THR A 200 -49.25 5.99 12.97
CA THR A 200 -49.82 6.15 14.32
C THR A 200 -49.90 7.60 14.81
N LEU A 201 -49.45 8.57 14.00
CA LEU A 201 -49.55 10.02 14.24
C LEU A 201 -50.77 10.59 13.52
#